data_AF-A0AAX4HJI6-F1
#
_entry.id   AF-A0AAX4HJI6-F1
#
_cell.length_a   1.000
_cell.length_b   1.000
_cell.length_c   1.000
_cell.angle_alpha   90.00
_cell.angle_beta   90.00
_cell.angle_gamma   90.00
#
_symmetry.space_group_name_H-M   'P 1'
#
loop_
_entity.id
_entity.type
_entity.pdbx_description
1 polymer ?
#
loop_
_entity_poly.entity_id
_entity_poly.type
_entity_poly.pdbx_seq_one_letter_code
_entity_poly.pdbx_strand_id
1 'polypeptide(L)'
;MNKRFLISGLILVISIVVDQLTKWWGMTLSTLHFNQGFIMGLYANLPDNIRIVALGCFAGLVFFVYVFLMYIIPSRASILKYGLSLLVGGMFGNVIDKIIYGKTIDFIPFNGTVFNFADVFLWVGVALVLFVIFGKEKLVWHPDSMRGNYLIWPKEQYKVGLNFALVVFSCSLILGIFSFSFFNTSVSPFITNKQHLMLTYFLTYILITLLFCSMAFLAGIVISHKSAGPLYAFELYVDDLIEGKDRKLTFRDGDNYRDLEQVADRLRDYINKHK
;
A
#
# COMPACT_ATOMS: atom_id res chain seq x y z
N MET A 1 -16.29 6.55 4.00
CA MET A 1 -14.89 6.12 4.26
C MET A 1 -14.79 5.64 5.70
N ASN A 2 -14.22 4.46 5.96
CA ASN A 2 -14.29 3.82 7.28
C ASN A 2 -13.47 4.62 8.30
N LYS A 3 -14.05 5.05 9.44
CA LYS A 3 -13.36 5.88 10.47
C LYS A 3 -11.98 5.32 10.86
N ARG A 4 -11.85 3.99 10.84
CA ARG A 4 -10.60 3.28 11.17
C ARG A 4 -9.48 3.51 10.15
N PHE A 5 -9.80 3.65 8.86
CA PHE A 5 -8.83 3.97 7.82
C PHE A 5 -8.25 5.38 8.01
N LEU A 6 -9.11 6.35 8.35
CA LEU A 6 -8.68 7.70 8.69
C LEU A 6 -7.75 7.72 9.90
N ILE A 7 -8.06 6.95 10.94
CA ILE A 7 -7.20 6.83 12.13
C ILE A 7 -5.83 6.25 11.77
N SER A 8 -5.77 5.20 10.94
CA SER A 8 -4.50 4.63 10.46
C SER A 8 -3.68 5.65 9.66
N GLY A 9 -4.32 6.41 8.76
CA GLY A 9 -3.65 7.51 8.05
C GLY A 9 -3.12 8.58 9.01
N LEU A 10 -3.89 8.94 10.03
CA LEU A 10 -3.47 9.90 11.04
C LEU A 10 -2.27 9.39 11.86
N ILE A 11 -2.25 8.12 12.26
CA ILE A 11 -1.12 7.51 12.97
C ILE A 11 0.15 7.56 12.12
N LEU A 12 0.06 7.23 10.82
CA LEU A 12 1.18 7.34 9.89
C LEU A 12 1.72 8.77 9.82
N VAL A 13 0.85 9.77 9.67
CA VAL A 13 1.29 11.17 9.59
C VAL A 13 1.89 11.65 10.92
N ILE A 14 1.23 11.35 12.04
CA ILE A 14 1.70 11.76 13.37
C ILE A 14 3.06 11.13 13.68
N SER A 15 3.26 9.85 13.39
CA SER A 15 4.57 9.20 13.62
C SER A 15 5.70 9.86 12.83
N ILE A 16 5.47 10.23 11.55
CA ILE A 16 6.46 10.98 10.77
C ILE A 16 6.72 12.36 11.39
N VAL A 17 5.67 13.10 11.73
CA VAL A 17 5.80 14.45 12.31
C VAL A 17 6.55 14.41 13.64
N VAL A 18 6.19 13.48 14.53
CA VAL A 18 6.85 13.31 15.82
C VAL A 18 8.32 12.93 15.62
N ASP A 19 8.63 12.00 14.73
CA ASP A 19 10.02 11.64 14.42
C ASP A 19 10.83 12.87 13.95
N GLN A 20 10.33 13.61 12.97
CA GLN A 20 11.04 14.77 12.42
C GLN A 20 11.22 15.90 13.46
N LEU A 21 10.21 16.17 14.29
CA LEU A 21 10.32 17.15 15.38
C LEU A 21 11.33 16.71 16.44
N THR A 22 11.31 15.43 16.83
CA THR A 22 12.25 14.89 17.83
C THR A 22 13.68 14.85 17.31
N LYS A 23 13.90 14.61 16.01
CA LYS A 23 15.21 14.71 15.36
C LYS A 23 15.73 16.13 15.29
N TRP A 24 14.88 17.09 14.95
CA TRP A 24 15.25 18.52 14.98
C TRP A 24 15.74 18.94 16.37
N TRP A 25 15.03 18.51 17.42
CA TRP A 25 15.49 18.70 18.79
C TRP A 25 16.78 17.90 19.10
N GLY A 26 16.83 16.64 18.66
CA GLY A 26 17.95 15.72 18.87
C GLY A 26 19.29 16.20 18.30
N MET A 27 19.28 17.04 17.25
CA MET A 27 20.49 17.70 16.74
C MET A 27 21.23 18.57 17.77
N THR A 28 20.54 18.98 18.85
CA THR A 28 21.12 19.80 19.92
C THR A 28 21.74 18.97 21.06
N LEU A 29 21.55 17.64 21.05
CA LEU A 29 21.98 16.75 22.12
C LEU A 29 23.43 16.29 21.92
N SER A 30 24.14 16.09 23.03
CA SER A 30 25.52 15.55 23.02
C SER A 30 25.59 14.07 22.62
N THR A 31 24.46 13.37 22.61
CA THR A 31 24.30 11.96 22.22
C THR A 31 24.05 11.77 20.74
N LEU A 32 24.11 12.85 19.95
CA LEU A 32 23.89 12.84 18.51
C LEU A 32 24.87 11.89 17.79
N HIS A 33 24.28 11.03 16.96
CA HIS A 33 24.99 10.10 16.09
C HIS A 33 24.38 10.14 14.69
N PHE A 34 25.22 10.00 13.67
CA PHE A 34 24.77 9.99 12.27
C PHE A 34 24.96 8.62 11.63
N ASN A 35 23.87 8.06 11.10
CA ASN A 35 23.89 6.75 10.49
C ASN A 35 23.70 6.84 8.97
N GLN A 36 24.74 6.48 8.22
CA GLN A 36 24.79 6.55 6.76
C GLN A 36 24.28 5.27 6.06
N GLY A 37 24.00 4.18 6.78
CA GLY A 37 23.55 2.94 6.14
C GLY A 37 22.10 2.95 5.64
N PHE A 38 21.70 1.88 4.95
CA PHE A 38 20.33 1.57 4.53
C PHE A 38 19.46 1.15 5.73
N ILE A 39 19.91 0.13 6.48
CA ILE A 39 19.33 -0.38 7.73
C ILE A 39 20.52 -0.70 8.65
N MET A 40 20.61 -0.07 9.82
CA MET A 40 21.70 -0.29 10.79
C MET A 40 23.12 -0.32 10.17
N GLY A 41 23.44 0.62 9.27
CA GLY A 41 24.77 0.68 8.64
C GLY A 41 24.96 -0.19 7.38
N LEU A 42 24.01 -1.08 7.03
CA LEU A 42 24.12 -1.91 5.82
C LEU A 42 24.26 -1.05 4.56
N TYR A 43 25.13 -1.47 3.64
CA TYR A 43 25.40 -0.76 2.38
C TYR A 43 25.83 0.71 2.54
N ALA A 44 26.42 1.09 3.68
CA ALA A 44 27.00 2.44 3.86
C ALA A 44 28.09 2.76 2.83
N ASN A 45 28.78 1.74 2.30
CA ASN A 45 29.82 1.88 1.28
C ASN A 45 29.29 2.20 -0.13
N LEU A 46 27.97 2.16 -0.35
CA LEU A 46 27.39 2.56 -1.63
C LEU A 46 27.42 4.09 -1.79
N PRO A 47 27.63 4.59 -3.02
CA PRO A 47 27.44 6.01 -3.34
C PRO A 47 26.07 6.54 -2.88
N ASP A 48 26.06 7.75 -2.31
CA ASP A 48 24.86 8.35 -1.72
C ASP A 48 23.69 8.45 -2.69
N ASN A 49 23.95 8.77 -3.96
CA ASN A 49 22.95 8.82 -5.02
C ASN A 49 22.26 7.47 -5.25
N ILE A 50 23.01 6.37 -5.27
CA ILE A 50 22.46 5.01 -5.42
C ILE A 50 21.62 4.67 -4.19
N ARG A 51 22.12 4.99 -3.00
CA ARG A 51 21.42 4.75 -1.73
C ARG A 51 20.08 5.49 -1.68
N ILE A 52 20.06 6.78 -2.01
CA ILE A 52 18.86 7.62 -1.98
C ILE A 52 17.82 7.12 -2.99
N VAL A 53 18.22 6.82 -4.23
CA VAL A 53 17.29 6.33 -5.27
C VAL A 53 16.69 4.98 -4.86
N ALA A 54 17.53 4.05 -4.39
CA ALA A 54 17.08 2.73 -3.96
C ALA A 54 16.13 2.83 -2.75
N LEU A 55 16.43 3.70 -1.77
CA LEU A 55 15.56 3.95 -0.61
C LEU A 55 14.21 4.54 -1.02
N GLY A 56 14.22 5.52 -1.93
CA GLY A 56 12.98 6.12 -2.45
C GLY A 56 12.10 5.09 -3.16
N CYS A 57 12.70 4.23 -3.99
CA CYS A 57 11.98 3.15 -4.67
C CYS A 57 11.40 2.14 -3.67
N PHE A 58 12.20 1.71 -2.70
CA PHE A 58 11.77 0.78 -1.66
C PHE A 58 10.64 1.37 -0.79
N ALA A 59 10.77 2.63 -0.37
CA ALA A 59 9.74 3.33 0.39
C ALA A 59 8.43 3.46 -0.40
N GLY A 60 8.51 3.79 -1.70
CA GLY A 60 7.35 3.83 -2.59
C GLY A 60 6.66 2.47 -2.72
N LEU A 61 7.42 1.40 -2.89
CA LEU A 61 6.91 0.02 -2.93
C LEU A 61 6.20 -0.35 -1.62
N VAL A 62 6.86 -0.10 -0.48
CA VAL A 62 6.28 -0.39 0.84
C VAL A 62 5.01 0.43 1.08
N PHE A 63 5.00 1.70 0.68
CA PHE A 63 3.82 2.55 0.80
C PHE A 63 2.65 2.03 -0.05
N PHE A 64 2.92 1.61 -1.29
CA PHE A 64 1.90 0.98 -2.13
C PHE A 64 1.33 -0.27 -1.47
N VAL A 65 2.20 -1.18 -1.00
CA VAL A 65 1.79 -2.41 -0.31
C VAL A 65 0.98 -2.07 0.94
N TYR A 66 1.38 -1.05 1.69
CA TYR A 66 0.65 -0.57 2.86
C TYR A 66 -0.77 -0.09 2.51
N VAL A 67 -0.93 0.79 1.51
CA VAL A 67 -2.25 1.27 1.08
C VAL A 67 -3.12 0.10 0.62
N PHE A 68 -2.54 -0.83 -0.13
CA PHE A 68 -3.23 -2.04 -0.58
C PHE A 68 -3.69 -2.93 0.59
N LEU A 69 -2.82 -3.18 1.57
CA LEU A 69 -3.14 -3.92 2.78
C LEU A 69 -4.23 -3.20 3.61
N MET A 70 -4.23 -1.88 3.67
CA MET A 70 -5.28 -1.12 4.35
C MET A 70 -6.67 -1.35 3.76
N TYR A 71 -6.75 -1.62 2.45
CA TYR A 71 -7.99 -1.94 1.75
C TYR A 71 -8.43 -3.41 1.98
N ILE A 72 -7.49 -4.35 1.95
CA ILE A 72 -7.79 -5.79 2.07
C ILE A 72 -8.08 -6.18 3.51
N ILE A 73 -7.27 -5.71 4.46
CA ILE A 73 -7.35 -6.12 5.85
C ILE A 73 -8.76 -5.77 6.39
N PRO A 74 -9.47 -6.73 7.00
CA PRO A 74 -10.80 -6.51 7.56
C PRO A 74 -10.83 -5.31 8.51
N SER A 75 -11.94 -4.56 8.51
CA SER A 75 -12.11 -3.40 9.40
C SER A 75 -11.96 -3.77 10.87
N ARG A 76 -12.36 -4.99 11.26
CA ARG A 76 -12.19 -5.56 12.61
C ARG A 76 -10.73 -5.66 13.06
N ALA A 77 -9.79 -5.82 12.13
CA ALA A 77 -8.36 -5.95 12.40
C ALA A 77 -7.64 -4.58 12.51
N SER A 78 -8.20 -3.68 13.33
CA SER A 78 -7.68 -2.30 13.45
C SER A 78 -6.28 -2.22 14.07
N ILE A 79 -5.98 -3.09 15.05
CA ILE A 79 -4.65 -3.14 15.69
C ILE A 79 -3.56 -3.48 14.66
N LEU A 80 -3.84 -4.41 13.75
CA LEU A 80 -2.92 -4.75 12.65
C LEU A 80 -2.70 -3.53 11.75
N LYS A 81 -3.77 -2.79 11.45
CA LYS A 81 -3.67 -1.57 10.65
C LYS A 81 -2.84 -0.48 11.33
N TYR A 82 -2.98 -0.31 12.64
CA TYR A 82 -2.20 0.65 13.42
C TYR A 82 -0.72 0.26 13.47
N GLY A 83 -0.42 -1.03 13.69
CA GLY A 83 0.96 -1.54 13.64
C GLY A 83 1.63 -1.31 12.29
N LEU A 84 0.93 -1.59 11.19
CA LEU A 84 1.40 -1.28 9.84
C LEU A 84 1.59 0.24 9.60
N SER A 85 0.75 1.08 10.20
CA SER A 85 0.87 2.55 10.07
C SER A 85 2.12 3.08 10.76
N LEU A 86 2.43 2.55 11.95
CA LEU A 86 3.65 2.88 12.69
C LEU A 86 4.91 2.36 11.96
N LEU A 87 4.86 1.16 11.41
CA LEU A 87 5.95 0.59 10.61
C LEU A 87 6.30 1.49 9.42
N VAL A 88 5.29 1.87 8.63
CA VAL A 88 5.52 2.73 7.47
C VAL A 88 5.90 4.14 7.90
N GLY A 89 5.26 4.69 8.94
CA GLY A 89 5.64 6.01 9.46
C GLY A 89 7.09 6.09 9.93
N GLY A 90 7.55 5.10 10.69
CA GLY A 90 8.96 5.00 11.12
C GLY A 90 9.92 4.84 9.94
N MET A 91 9.58 4.01 8.95
CA MET A 91 10.37 3.90 7.71
C MET A 91 10.50 5.25 7.00
N PHE A 92 9.39 5.96 6.80
CA PHE A 92 9.39 7.26 6.12
C PHE A 92 10.17 8.31 6.89
N GLY A 93 10.11 8.33 8.23
CA GLY A 93 10.94 9.21 9.05
C GLY A 93 12.43 9.05 8.75
N ASN A 94 12.93 7.82 8.69
CA ASN A 94 14.33 7.55 8.35
C ASN A 94 14.67 7.79 6.86
N VAL A 95 13.72 7.57 5.95
CA VAL A 95 13.91 7.82 4.51
C VAL A 95 13.98 9.33 4.21
N ILE A 96 13.15 10.13 4.87
CA ILE A 96 13.16 11.60 4.74
C ILE A 96 14.53 12.16 5.11
N ASP A 97 15.10 11.74 6.25
CA ASP A 97 16.43 12.19 6.65
C ASP A 97 17.50 11.85 5.61
N LYS A 98 17.43 10.64 5.03
CA LYS A 98 18.42 10.19 4.04
C LYS A 98 18.29 10.94 2.72
N ILE A 99 17.09 11.37 2.35
CA ILE A 99 16.88 12.21 1.17
C ILE A 99 17.41 13.63 1.42
N ILE A 100 17.19 14.20 2.61
CA ILE A 100 17.53 15.60 2.91
C ILE A 100 19.01 15.74 3.30
N TYR A 101 19.49 14.88 4.20
CA TYR A 101 20.78 14.99 4.86
C TYR A 101 21.78 13.90 4.42
N GLY A 102 21.36 12.93 3.60
CA GLY A 102 22.18 11.78 3.19
C GLY A 102 22.39 10.72 4.28
N LYS A 103 21.91 10.97 5.51
CA LYS A 103 22.14 10.17 6.71
C LYS A 103 20.96 10.32 7.68
N THR A 104 20.79 9.33 8.56
CA THR A 104 19.78 9.33 9.63
C THR A 104 20.31 10.05 10.86
N ILE A 105 19.41 10.71 11.60
CA ILE A 105 19.72 11.43 12.82
C ILE A 105 19.30 10.58 14.02
N ASP A 106 20.28 10.04 14.74
CA ASP A 106 20.06 9.18 15.90
C ASP A 106 20.54 9.91 17.16
N PHE A 107 19.80 9.85 18.26
CA PHE A 107 20.12 10.65 19.45
C PHE A 107 19.73 10.02 20.80
N ILE A 108 19.03 8.88 20.78
CA ILE A 108 18.61 8.15 21.99
C ILE A 108 19.62 7.02 22.24
N PRO A 109 20.52 7.14 23.24
CA PRO A 109 21.49 6.10 23.53
C PRO A 109 20.84 4.94 24.30
N PHE A 110 21.12 3.70 23.90
CA PHE A 110 20.65 2.49 24.57
C PHE A 110 21.57 1.30 24.29
N ASN A 111 22.08 0.65 25.34
CA ASN A 111 22.90 -0.57 25.24
C ASN A 111 24.01 -0.51 24.16
N GLY A 112 24.70 0.63 24.05
CA GLY A 112 25.82 0.81 23.11
C GLY A 112 25.41 1.11 21.66
N THR A 113 24.12 1.26 21.38
CA THR A 113 23.60 1.72 20.08
C THR A 113 22.81 3.01 20.29
N VAL A 114 22.79 3.90 19.29
CA VAL A 114 21.99 5.12 19.32
C VAL A 114 20.87 4.97 18.29
N PHE A 115 19.64 5.32 18.67
CA PHE A 115 18.46 5.24 17.80
C PHE A 115 17.63 6.52 17.85
N ASN A 116 16.55 6.55 17.07
CA ASN A 116 15.59 7.65 17.03
C ASN A 116 14.14 7.18 17.25
N PHE A 117 13.17 8.11 17.17
CA PHE A 117 11.75 7.77 17.33
C PHE A 117 11.19 6.95 16.16
N ALA A 118 11.67 7.16 14.93
CA ALA A 118 11.34 6.30 13.79
C ALA A 118 11.68 4.83 14.07
N ASP A 119 12.83 4.53 14.70
CA ASP A 119 13.17 3.17 15.10
C ASP A 119 12.19 2.66 16.16
N VAL A 120 11.87 3.44 17.18
CA VAL A 120 10.86 3.07 18.19
C VAL A 120 9.51 2.73 17.54
N PHE A 121 9.04 3.53 16.58
CA PHE A 121 7.81 3.23 15.83
C PHE A 121 7.91 1.94 15.02
N LEU A 122 9.07 1.64 14.45
CA LEU A 122 9.32 0.35 13.80
C LEU A 122 9.17 -0.81 14.80
N TRP A 123 9.85 -0.75 15.95
CA TRP A 123 9.77 -1.80 16.99
C TRP A 123 8.34 -2.01 17.50
N VAL A 124 7.64 -0.92 17.85
CA VAL A 124 6.25 -0.98 18.32
C VAL A 124 5.33 -1.49 17.22
N GLY A 125 5.52 -1.05 15.98
CA GLY A 125 4.74 -1.49 14.83
C GLY A 125 4.90 -2.99 14.57
N VAL A 126 6.15 -3.50 14.57
CA VAL A 126 6.44 -4.94 14.47
C VAL A 126 5.74 -5.70 15.61
N ALA A 127 5.90 -5.25 16.86
CA ALA A 127 5.30 -5.92 18.02
C ALA A 127 3.77 -6.03 17.90
N LEU A 128 3.09 -4.96 17.45
CA LEU A 128 1.64 -4.97 17.23
C LEU A 128 1.23 -5.91 16.09
N VAL A 129 1.98 -5.92 14.99
CA VAL A 129 1.73 -6.83 13.86
C VAL A 129 1.86 -8.28 14.33
N LEU A 130 2.96 -8.63 14.99
CA LEU A 130 3.20 -9.98 15.52
C LEU A 130 2.14 -10.39 16.54
N PHE A 131 1.76 -9.47 17.44
CA PHE A 131 0.70 -9.71 18.42
C PHE A 131 -0.63 -10.09 17.77
N VAL A 132 -1.01 -9.45 16.66
CA VAL A 132 -2.25 -9.80 15.95
C VAL A 132 -2.11 -11.09 15.16
N ILE A 133 -0.99 -11.30 14.48
CA ILE A 133 -0.75 -12.50 13.67
C ILE A 133 -0.77 -13.75 14.54
N PHE A 134 -0.04 -13.75 15.67
CA PHE A 134 0.08 -14.92 16.54
C PHE A 134 -1.00 -15.00 17.64
N GLY A 135 -1.44 -13.86 18.18
CA GLY A 135 -2.40 -13.81 19.29
C GLY A 135 -3.86 -13.71 18.86
N LYS A 136 -4.14 -13.32 17.61
CA LYS A 136 -5.51 -13.12 17.07
C LYS A 136 -5.66 -13.68 15.66
N GLU A 137 -5.09 -14.87 15.44
CA GLU A 137 -5.08 -15.56 14.13
C GLU A 137 -6.46 -15.60 13.47
N LYS A 138 -7.51 -15.97 14.21
CA LYS A 138 -8.90 -16.04 13.73
C LYS A 138 -9.45 -14.71 13.19
N LEU A 139 -8.87 -13.58 13.62
CA LEU A 139 -9.25 -12.26 13.14
C LEU A 139 -8.78 -12.02 11.68
N VAL A 140 -7.66 -12.65 11.29
CA VAL A 140 -6.94 -12.47 10.02
C VAL A 140 -7.14 -13.65 9.06
N TRP A 141 -6.89 -14.88 9.50
CA TRP A 141 -6.80 -16.08 8.65
C TRP A 141 -8.12 -16.85 8.50
N HIS A 142 -9.08 -16.65 9.42
CA HIS A 142 -10.40 -17.28 9.38
C HIS A 142 -11.55 -16.25 9.44
N PRO A 143 -11.69 -15.35 8.46
CA PRO A 143 -13.04 -14.87 8.16
C PRO A 143 -13.82 -16.08 7.63
N ASP A 144 -14.96 -16.42 8.23
CA ASP A 144 -15.84 -17.57 7.91
C ASP A 144 -16.33 -17.63 6.43
N SER A 145 -15.79 -16.77 5.57
CA SER A 145 -16.19 -16.49 4.21
C SER A 145 -15.01 -16.41 3.23
N MET A 146 -13.94 -17.20 3.41
CA MET A 146 -12.85 -17.26 2.42
C MET A 146 -13.42 -17.67 1.04
N ARG A 147 -13.11 -16.89 0.01
CA ARG A 147 -13.63 -17.07 -1.36
C ARG A 147 -12.72 -18.05 -2.11
N GLY A 148 -13.28 -19.14 -2.63
CA GLY A 148 -12.51 -20.22 -3.29
C GLY A 148 -11.86 -19.80 -4.61
N ASN A 149 -12.54 -18.97 -5.42
CA ASN A 149 -12.01 -18.39 -6.65
C ASN A 149 -12.05 -16.86 -6.60
N TYR A 150 -10.91 -16.21 -6.88
CA TYR A 150 -10.79 -14.74 -6.89
C TYR A 150 -11.26 -14.09 -8.20
N LEU A 151 -11.22 -14.84 -9.30
CA LEU A 151 -11.74 -14.44 -10.61
C LEU A 151 -13.16 -15.01 -10.75
N ILE A 152 -14.17 -14.24 -10.35
CA ILE A 152 -15.58 -14.63 -10.43
C ILE A 152 -16.17 -14.13 -11.75
N TRP A 153 -15.83 -12.90 -12.14
CA TRP A 153 -16.28 -12.30 -13.38
C TRP A 153 -15.09 -11.69 -14.14
N PRO A 154 -14.30 -12.54 -14.84
CA PRO A 154 -13.01 -12.12 -15.39
C PRO A 154 -13.08 -10.90 -16.30
N LYS A 155 -14.11 -10.80 -17.15
CA LYS A 155 -14.30 -9.68 -18.08
C LYS A 155 -14.32 -8.33 -17.37
N GLU A 156 -15.15 -8.18 -16.33
CA GLU A 156 -15.24 -6.93 -15.57
C GLU A 156 -14.01 -6.72 -14.66
N GLN A 157 -13.50 -7.77 -14.02
CA GLN A 157 -12.32 -7.65 -13.15
C GLN A 157 -11.06 -7.24 -13.91
N TYR A 158 -10.83 -7.79 -15.11
CA TYR A 158 -9.71 -7.40 -15.97
C TYR A 158 -9.86 -5.98 -16.49
N LYS A 159 -11.08 -5.55 -16.85
CA LYS A 159 -11.36 -4.18 -17.26
C LYS A 159 -11.01 -3.17 -16.15
N VAL A 160 -11.42 -3.44 -14.90
CA VAL A 160 -11.06 -2.59 -13.75
C VAL A 160 -9.56 -2.62 -13.49
N GLY A 161 -8.93 -3.79 -13.52
CA GLY A 161 -7.48 -3.93 -13.41
C GLY A 161 -6.74 -3.09 -14.45
N LEU A 162 -7.15 -3.17 -15.73
CA LEU A 162 -6.54 -2.42 -16.82
C LEU A 162 -6.71 -0.90 -16.63
N ASN A 163 -7.87 -0.44 -16.18
CA ASN A 163 -8.09 0.98 -15.89
C ASN A 163 -7.14 1.50 -14.80
N PHE A 164 -6.94 0.74 -13.73
CA PHE A 164 -5.99 1.10 -12.67
C PHE A 164 -4.54 1.15 -13.20
N ALA A 165 -4.15 0.15 -13.99
CA ALA A 165 -2.83 0.12 -14.62
C ALA A 165 -2.62 1.29 -15.58
N LEU A 166 -3.64 1.65 -16.37
CA LEU A 166 -3.60 2.79 -17.30
C LEU A 166 -3.43 4.11 -16.55
N VAL A 167 -4.15 4.32 -15.45
CA VAL A 167 -3.98 5.53 -14.62
C VAL A 167 -2.54 5.63 -14.11
N VAL A 168 -2.00 4.55 -13.57
CA VAL A 168 -0.61 4.52 -13.09
C VAL A 168 0.37 4.74 -14.22
N PHE A 169 0.17 4.10 -15.38
CA PHE A 169 1.01 4.29 -16.56
C PHE A 169 1.00 5.76 -17.04
N SER A 170 -0.17 6.39 -17.12
CA SER A 170 -0.30 7.80 -17.51
C SER A 170 0.40 8.74 -16.53
N CYS A 171 0.22 8.54 -15.22
CA CYS A 171 0.94 9.32 -14.21
C CYS A 171 2.45 9.13 -14.30
N SER A 172 2.90 7.88 -14.44
CA SER A 172 4.32 7.57 -14.63
C SER A 172 4.86 8.26 -15.88
N LEU A 173 4.16 8.18 -17.02
CA LEU A 173 4.58 8.82 -18.27
C LEU A 173 4.82 10.32 -18.11
N ILE A 174 3.90 11.04 -17.45
CA ILE A 174 4.04 12.48 -17.17
C ILE A 174 5.28 12.74 -16.30
N LEU A 175 5.44 11.97 -15.21
CA LEU A 175 6.60 12.08 -14.32
C LEU A 175 7.91 11.72 -15.02
N GLY A 176 7.89 10.74 -15.92
CA GLY A 176 9.04 10.32 -16.72
C GLY A 176 9.50 11.40 -17.69
N ILE A 177 8.56 12.07 -18.37
CA ILE A 177 8.85 13.22 -19.25
C ILE A 177 9.45 14.36 -18.43
N PHE A 178 8.85 14.69 -17.29
CA PHE A 178 9.36 15.72 -16.39
C PHE A 178 10.78 15.39 -15.90
N SER A 179 10.96 14.19 -15.35
CA SER A 179 12.23 13.72 -14.80
C SER A 179 13.32 13.66 -15.87
N PHE A 180 13.00 13.21 -17.09
CA PHE A 180 13.93 13.21 -18.21
C PHE A 180 14.31 14.64 -18.63
N SER A 181 13.34 15.54 -18.75
CA SER A 181 13.57 16.93 -19.12
C SER A 181 14.43 17.65 -18.07
N PHE A 182 14.10 17.47 -16.79
CA PHE A 182 14.87 18.00 -15.66
C PHE A 182 16.31 17.46 -15.68
N PHE A 183 16.48 16.15 -15.82
CA PHE A 183 17.81 15.54 -15.91
C PHE A 183 18.60 16.11 -17.09
N ASN A 184 18.02 16.14 -18.29
CA ASN A 184 18.73 16.53 -19.50
C ASN A 184 19.11 18.02 -19.50
N THR A 185 18.31 18.88 -18.86
CA THR A 185 18.57 20.32 -18.76
C THR A 185 19.48 20.68 -17.60
N SER A 186 19.26 20.10 -16.42
CA SER A 186 19.86 20.56 -15.17
C SER A 186 21.08 19.74 -14.73
N VAL A 187 21.17 18.47 -15.15
CA VAL A 187 22.18 17.53 -14.65
C VAL A 187 23.13 17.11 -15.77
N SER A 188 22.59 16.76 -16.93
CA SER A 188 23.35 16.23 -18.05
C SER A 188 24.51 17.09 -18.55
N PRO A 189 24.47 18.45 -18.52
CA PRO A 189 25.59 19.27 -18.99
C PRO A 189 26.88 19.07 -18.16
N PHE A 190 26.78 18.51 -16.95
CA PHE A 190 27.88 18.41 -16.01
C PHE A 190 28.49 17.00 -15.89
N ILE A 191 28.06 16.04 -16.73
CA ILE A 191 28.44 14.62 -16.61
C ILE A 191 29.21 14.10 -17.83
N THR A 192 30.39 13.56 -17.58
CA THR A 192 31.35 13.07 -18.59
C THR A 192 30.94 11.75 -19.25
N ASN A 193 30.07 10.93 -18.62
CA ASN A 193 29.56 9.66 -19.17
C ASN A 193 28.02 9.67 -19.33
N LYS A 194 27.52 10.58 -20.18
CA LYS A 194 26.09 10.80 -20.39
C LYS A 194 25.35 9.55 -20.92
N GLN A 195 25.94 8.82 -21.86
CA GLN A 195 25.26 7.70 -22.53
C GLN A 195 24.95 6.54 -21.58
N HIS A 196 25.92 6.08 -20.80
CA HIS A 196 25.69 4.99 -19.85
C HIS A 196 24.64 5.39 -18.81
N LEU A 197 24.75 6.60 -18.26
CA LEU A 197 23.82 7.09 -17.25
C LEU A 197 22.38 7.24 -17.78
N MET A 198 22.24 7.72 -19.03
CA MET A 198 20.95 7.75 -19.72
C MET A 198 20.33 6.36 -19.87
N LEU A 199 21.12 5.38 -20.32
CA LEU A 199 20.63 4.01 -20.47
C LEU A 199 20.19 3.43 -19.14
N THR A 200 20.99 3.59 -18.08
CA THR A 200 20.62 3.15 -16.73
C THR A 200 19.34 3.82 -16.26
N TYR A 201 19.21 5.14 -16.42
CA TYR A 201 17.99 5.88 -16.07
C TYR A 201 16.75 5.32 -16.77
N PHE A 202 16.79 5.16 -18.10
CA PHE A 202 15.65 4.66 -18.86
C PHE A 202 15.27 3.23 -18.48
N LEU A 203 16.24 2.34 -18.32
CA LEU A 203 15.99 0.96 -17.90
C LEU A 203 15.35 0.92 -16.50
N THR A 204 15.92 1.65 -15.54
CA THR A 204 15.36 1.74 -14.18
C THR A 204 13.95 2.32 -14.19
N TYR A 205 13.71 3.40 -14.93
CA TYR A 205 12.39 4.02 -15.04
C TYR A 205 11.35 3.08 -15.66
N ILE A 206 11.68 2.37 -16.73
CA ILE A 206 10.79 1.39 -17.38
C ILE A 206 10.48 0.25 -16.41
N LEU A 207 11.49 -0.32 -15.75
CA LEU A 207 11.30 -1.42 -14.80
C LEU A 207 10.40 -1.02 -13.63
N ILE A 208 10.62 0.16 -13.05
CA ILE A 208 9.79 0.72 -11.98
C ILE A 208 8.35 0.92 -12.49
N THR A 209 8.18 1.50 -13.68
CA THR A 209 6.86 1.75 -14.25
C THR A 209 6.10 0.44 -14.49
N LEU A 210 6.75 -0.56 -15.06
CA LEU A 210 6.16 -1.88 -15.28
C LEU A 210 5.76 -2.52 -13.94
N LEU A 211 6.63 -2.48 -12.94
CA LEU A 211 6.34 -3.00 -11.60
C LEU A 211 5.08 -2.37 -11.01
N PHE A 212 5.00 -1.04 -10.96
CA PHE A 212 3.84 -0.34 -10.38
C PHE A 212 2.56 -0.54 -11.22
N CYS A 213 2.65 -0.61 -12.55
CA CYS A 213 1.52 -0.94 -13.41
C CYS A 213 0.99 -2.36 -13.14
N SER A 214 1.88 -3.36 -13.04
CA SER A 214 1.49 -4.73 -12.71
C SER A 214 0.85 -4.81 -11.32
N MET A 215 1.41 -4.11 -10.34
CA MET A 215 0.82 -4.04 -8.99
C MET A 215 -0.55 -3.37 -8.99
N ALA A 216 -0.73 -2.27 -9.73
CA ALA A 216 -2.01 -1.58 -9.86
C ALA A 216 -3.07 -2.44 -10.55
N PHE A 217 -2.67 -3.19 -11.58
CA PHE A 217 -3.53 -4.16 -12.25
C PHE A 217 -4.05 -5.22 -11.29
N LEU A 218 -3.15 -5.88 -10.55
CA LEU A 218 -3.48 -6.88 -9.56
C LEU A 218 -4.36 -6.29 -8.44
N ALA A 219 -4.05 -5.06 -7.99
CA ALA A 219 -4.85 -4.37 -7.02
C ALA A 219 -6.29 -4.11 -7.53
N GLY A 220 -6.45 -3.69 -8.79
CA GLY A 220 -7.75 -3.51 -9.42
C GLY A 220 -8.56 -4.81 -9.51
N ILE A 221 -7.93 -5.95 -9.79
CA ILE A 221 -8.59 -7.28 -9.78
C ILE A 221 -9.10 -7.62 -8.36
N VAL A 222 -8.27 -7.41 -7.34
CA VAL A 222 -8.63 -7.72 -5.95
C VAL A 222 -9.69 -6.76 -5.41
N ILE A 223 -9.61 -5.47 -5.76
CA ILE A 223 -10.57 -4.45 -5.36
C ILE A 223 -11.93 -4.73 -6.01
N SER A 224 -11.95 -4.96 -7.33
CA SER A 224 -13.18 -5.21 -8.10
C SER A 224 -13.91 -6.46 -7.64
N HIS A 225 -13.21 -7.44 -7.05
CA HIS A 225 -13.81 -8.65 -6.53
C HIS A 225 -14.96 -8.40 -5.54
N LYS A 226 -14.87 -7.36 -4.69
CA LYS A 226 -15.94 -7.00 -3.73
C LYS A 226 -17.22 -6.48 -4.42
N SER A 227 -17.12 -6.04 -5.67
CA SER A 227 -18.24 -5.56 -6.49
C SER A 227 -18.70 -6.61 -7.50
N ALA A 228 -17.77 -7.27 -8.19
CA ALA A 228 -18.04 -8.23 -9.26
C ALA A 228 -18.75 -9.49 -8.75
N GLY A 229 -18.38 -9.98 -7.55
CA GLY A 229 -19.00 -11.16 -6.95
C GLY A 229 -20.51 -10.99 -6.71
N PRO A 230 -20.94 -9.95 -5.97
CA PRO A 230 -22.36 -9.68 -5.73
C PRO A 230 -23.17 -9.45 -7.00
N LEU A 231 -22.63 -8.68 -7.97
CA LEU A 231 -23.31 -8.41 -9.23
C LEU A 231 -23.51 -9.68 -10.06
N TYR A 232 -22.48 -10.52 -10.17
CA TYR A 232 -22.57 -11.80 -10.89
C TYR A 232 -23.52 -12.78 -10.20
N ALA A 233 -23.51 -12.84 -8.87
CA ALA A 233 -24.44 -13.67 -8.11
C ALA A 233 -25.90 -13.20 -8.24
N PHE A 234 -26.13 -11.89 -8.37
CA PHE A 234 -27.44 -11.31 -8.65
C PHE A 234 -27.90 -11.60 -10.08
N GLU A 235 -27.02 -11.53 -11.09
CA GLU A 235 -27.33 -11.92 -12.47
C GLU A 235 -27.80 -13.38 -12.54
N LEU A 236 -27.01 -14.31 -11.99
CA LEU A 236 -27.38 -15.72 -11.87
C LEU A 236 -28.69 -15.92 -11.09
N TYR A 237 -29.03 -15.00 -10.20
CA TYR A 237 -30.25 -15.11 -9.39
C TYR A 237 -31.47 -14.78 -10.21
N VAL A 238 -31.38 -13.75 -11.03
CA VAL A 238 -32.44 -13.40 -11.97
C VAL A 238 -32.66 -14.55 -12.96
N ASP A 239 -31.59 -15.13 -13.50
CA ASP A 239 -31.69 -16.27 -14.44
C ASP A 239 -32.38 -17.49 -13.80
N ASP A 240 -31.96 -17.89 -12.60
CA ASP A 240 -32.59 -19.01 -11.88
C ASP A 240 -34.07 -18.74 -11.56
N LEU A 241 -34.43 -17.50 -11.23
CA LEU A 241 -35.80 -17.09 -10.95
C LEU A 241 -36.68 -17.17 -12.21
N ILE A 242 -36.13 -16.80 -13.38
CA ILE A 242 -36.76 -16.93 -14.70
C ILE A 242 -36.97 -18.41 -15.06
N GLU A 243 -36.00 -19.28 -14.76
CA GLU A 243 -36.12 -20.74 -14.91
C GLU A 243 -37.08 -21.38 -13.89
N GLY A 244 -37.61 -20.59 -12.95
CA GLY A 244 -38.59 -21.00 -11.97
C GLY A 244 -38.01 -21.67 -10.72
N LYS A 245 -36.70 -21.65 -10.52
CA LYS A 245 -36.04 -22.14 -9.30
C LYS A 245 -36.26 -21.15 -8.16
N ASP A 246 -36.55 -21.68 -6.97
CA ASP A 246 -36.76 -20.88 -5.77
C ASP A 246 -35.52 -20.90 -4.89
N ARG A 247 -34.68 -19.85 -4.98
CA ARG A 247 -33.47 -19.69 -4.16
C ARG A 247 -33.51 -18.36 -3.42
N LYS A 248 -32.86 -18.27 -2.25
CA LYS A 248 -32.67 -17.01 -1.55
C LYS A 248 -31.28 -16.45 -1.87
N LEU A 249 -31.18 -15.19 -2.27
CA LEU A 249 -29.90 -14.51 -2.48
C LEU A 249 -29.40 -13.94 -1.16
N THR A 250 -28.15 -14.25 -0.80
CA THR A 250 -27.47 -13.69 0.36
C THR A 250 -26.01 -13.41 0.03
N PHE A 251 -25.51 -12.23 0.36
CA PHE A 251 -24.12 -11.82 0.19
C PHE A 251 -23.32 -11.94 1.48
N ARG A 252 -22.00 -11.96 1.34
CA ARG A 252 -21.07 -12.11 2.47
C ARG A 252 -20.80 -10.78 3.16
N ASP A 253 -20.27 -10.83 4.38
CA ASP A 253 -19.78 -9.66 5.10
C ASP A 253 -18.63 -8.95 4.36
N GLY A 254 -18.87 -7.68 3.99
CA GLY A 254 -17.91 -6.84 3.28
C GLY A 254 -18.10 -6.75 1.77
N ASP A 255 -19.12 -7.42 1.23
CA ASP A 255 -19.55 -7.28 -0.16
C ASP A 255 -20.19 -5.90 -0.41
N ASN A 256 -19.97 -5.34 -1.60
CA ASN A 256 -20.67 -4.13 -2.03
C ASN A 256 -22.09 -4.49 -2.52
N TYR A 257 -22.97 -3.49 -2.62
CA TYR A 257 -24.34 -3.64 -3.13
C TYR A 257 -25.22 -4.62 -2.35
N ARG A 258 -25.07 -4.68 -1.02
CA ARG A 258 -25.90 -5.54 -0.14
C ARG A 258 -27.40 -5.30 -0.29
N ASP A 259 -27.76 -4.07 -0.64
CA ASP A 259 -29.12 -3.61 -0.91
C ASP A 259 -29.81 -4.44 -2.01
N LEU A 260 -29.04 -5.10 -2.89
CA LEU A 260 -29.55 -6.02 -3.90
C LEU A 260 -30.24 -7.26 -3.30
N GLU A 261 -29.97 -7.64 -2.04
CA GLU A 261 -30.73 -8.71 -1.35
C GLU A 261 -32.22 -8.33 -1.22
N GLN A 262 -32.50 -7.08 -0.83
CA GLN A 262 -33.88 -6.59 -0.72
C GLN A 262 -34.55 -6.44 -2.09
N VAL A 263 -33.77 -6.15 -3.13
CA VAL A 263 -34.27 -6.13 -4.51
C VAL A 263 -34.63 -7.54 -4.96
N ALA A 264 -33.77 -8.52 -4.65
CA ALA A 264 -33.97 -9.93 -4.96
C ALA A 264 -35.24 -10.49 -4.28
N ASP A 265 -35.44 -10.18 -3.00
CA ASP A 265 -36.64 -10.60 -2.26
C ASP A 265 -37.92 -9.98 -2.86
N ARG A 266 -37.91 -8.68 -3.19
CA ARG A 266 -39.06 -8.02 -3.84
C ARG A 266 -39.39 -8.61 -5.21
N LEU A 267 -38.37 -8.96 -6.01
CA LEU A 267 -38.53 -9.61 -7.31
C LEU A 267 -39.19 -10.99 -7.16
N ARG A 268 -38.71 -11.77 -6.20
CA ARG A 268 -39.26 -13.09 -5.89
C ARG A 268 -40.72 -13.03 -5.45
N ASP A 269 -41.06 -12.12 -4.55
CA ASP A 269 -42.42 -11.91 -4.09
C ASP A 269 -43.36 -11.50 -5.24
N TYR A 270 -42.88 -10.64 -6.15
CA TYR A 270 -43.66 -10.23 -7.32
C TYR A 270 -43.95 -11.40 -8.26
N ILE A 271 -42.94 -12.20 -8.60
CA ILE A 271 -43.11 -13.35 -9.50
C ILE A 271 -44.00 -14.40 -8.85
N ASN A 272 -43.84 -14.69 -7.56
CA ASN A 272 -44.67 -15.66 -6.85
C ASN A 272 -46.15 -15.24 -6.76
N LYS A 273 -46.45 -13.94 -6.78
CA LYS A 273 -47.83 -13.43 -6.84
C LYS A 273 -48.48 -13.53 -8.22
N HIS A 274 -47.69 -13.66 -9.28
CA HIS A 274 -48.16 -13.65 -10.67
C HIS A 274 -47.86 -14.95 -11.44
N LYS A 275 -47.37 -15.98 -10.74
CA LYS A 275 -47.36 -17.38 -11.19
C LYS A 275 -48.73 -18.00 -10.91
#